data_AF-A0A432WQN7-F1
#
_entry.id   AF-A0A432WQN7-F1
#
_cell.length_a   1.000
_cell.length_b   1.000
_cell.length_c   1.000
_cell.angle_alpha   90.00
_cell.angle_beta   90.00
_cell.angle_gamma   90.00
#
_symmetry.space_group_name_H-M   'P 1'
#
loop_
_entity.id
_entity.type
_entity.pdbx_description
1 polymer ?
#
loop_
_entity_poly.entity_id
_entity_poly.type
_entity_poly.pdbx_seq_one_letter_code
_entity_poly.pdbx_strand_id
1 'polypeptide(L)'
;MTQQWNIEDAEALYGVKRWGAGYFSIGEHGNIQISPNHRKPDVYIDMNEVLAEMKAEGIEFPAVIRFHDILRSQVEIINETFRDTIETANYSGKYVGVYPIKVNQMREVVEEILDAGEAYNYGLEAGSKPELMAVLAYNENPEALTILNGYKDEDYLTLALLGRHIGRNMIVVVEKFSELEMLVRLSKKYKIDPMIGLRSKMMVRSTGKWSSSSGDRAKFGLSIAEIVNAMEYLKSHDMLHCAKLLHFHIGSQISDIRKVKEAVTEGARLYAKLVQMGVPLEYLDIGGGLGIDYDGSSTTTDSSRNYSTEEYVADIVYGVKQICDLEEVKHPNIVSESGRAITAHHSLVVTNVVGEVNPGATEFDFSAEEGEHVLVSNMRELVNGHDIHPQERYNDAAAYKQSAYEAFKLGILSIREMAKIDTIYWRVLTDIHHGLDSETRQIQELEELEDTLASQYLANMSIFQSAADTWAIGQLLPIVPLTRLHEKPEVRISIADITCDSDGKIGKYIEGNSISDNIPMHRLRKGESYPIGMFLTGAYQDVMGDMHNLFGRLTEVHIFSHDDEPGAFYIEEIVPGHSAEKVLETMQYNTDYMAKMVKKSIDKQIRKGALAPREGVRWSDFYESCLAGTTYLRDERK
;
A
#
# COMPACT_ATOMS: atom_id res chain seq x y z
N MET A 1 39.95 -6.72 9.17
CA MET A 1 39.40 -5.47 9.75
C MET A 1 37.92 -5.50 9.43
N THR A 2 37.06 -5.60 10.44
CA THR A 2 35.60 -5.51 10.25
C THR A 2 35.29 -4.12 9.71
N GLN A 3 34.67 -4.05 8.54
CA GLN A 3 34.22 -2.80 7.94
C GLN A 3 33.27 -2.10 8.92
N GLN A 4 33.54 -0.83 9.21
CA GLN A 4 32.69 -0.02 10.08
C GLN A 4 31.41 0.32 9.30
N TRP A 5 30.25 0.01 9.88
CA TRP A 5 28.95 0.26 9.24
C TRP A 5 28.78 1.73 8.86
N ASN A 6 28.26 1.97 7.67
CA ASN A 6 28.00 3.30 7.13
C ASN A 6 26.63 3.37 6.41
N ILE A 7 26.31 4.52 5.84
CA ILE A 7 25.04 4.75 5.13
C ILE A 7 24.96 3.89 3.87
N GLU A 8 26.06 3.65 3.18
CA GLU A 8 26.09 2.78 2.00
C GLU A 8 25.72 1.33 2.35
N ASP A 9 26.14 0.84 3.52
CA ASP A 9 25.75 -0.48 4.02
C ASP A 9 24.24 -0.53 4.33
N ALA A 10 23.69 0.53 4.93
CA ALA A 10 22.25 0.65 5.18
C ALA A 10 21.44 0.74 3.87
N GLU A 11 21.96 1.46 2.87
CA GLU A 11 21.35 1.54 1.54
C GLU A 11 21.39 0.19 0.82
N ALA A 12 22.50 -0.55 0.93
CA ALA A 12 22.60 -1.89 0.39
C ALA A 12 21.62 -2.87 1.06
N LEU A 13 21.36 -2.69 2.36
CA LEU A 13 20.43 -3.52 3.13
C LEU A 13 18.96 -3.18 2.81
N TYR A 14 18.57 -1.92 2.94
CA TYR A 14 17.16 -1.51 2.88
C TYR A 14 16.71 -1.05 1.49
N GLY A 15 17.64 -0.72 0.59
CA GLY A 15 17.36 -0.35 -0.80
C GLY A 15 16.57 0.95 -0.98
N VAL A 16 16.63 1.88 -0.01
CA VAL A 16 15.79 3.09 0.03
C VAL A 16 15.80 3.86 -1.29
N LYS A 17 16.95 4.10 -1.89
CA LYS A 17 17.07 4.81 -3.18
C LYS A 17 16.48 4.02 -4.35
N ARG A 18 16.48 2.68 -4.30
CA ARG A 18 16.01 1.83 -5.40
C ARG A 18 14.49 1.88 -5.52
N TRP A 19 13.76 1.54 -4.46
CA TRP A 19 12.30 1.64 -4.45
C TRP A 19 11.80 3.08 -4.25
N GLY A 20 12.65 3.95 -3.69
CA GLY A 20 12.32 5.35 -3.41
C GLY A 20 12.19 6.24 -4.64
N ALA A 21 12.65 5.79 -5.81
CA ALA A 21 12.48 6.49 -7.09
C ALA A 21 12.88 7.98 -7.07
N GLY A 22 13.94 8.30 -6.31
CA GLY A 22 14.43 9.68 -6.13
C GLY A 22 13.68 10.51 -5.09
N TYR A 23 12.54 10.03 -4.58
CA TYR A 23 11.76 10.69 -3.52
C TYR A 23 12.23 10.34 -2.11
N PHE A 24 12.82 9.16 -1.94
CA PHE A 24 13.33 8.70 -0.64
C PHE A 24 14.79 8.31 -0.74
N SER A 25 15.55 8.70 0.27
CA SER A 25 16.96 8.32 0.44
C SER A 25 17.34 8.32 1.91
N ILE A 26 18.58 7.91 2.22
CA ILE A 26 19.15 8.01 3.57
C ILE A 26 20.08 9.22 3.59
N GLY A 27 19.77 10.20 4.46
CA GLY A 27 20.57 11.42 4.64
C GLY A 27 21.85 11.17 5.46
N GLU A 28 22.74 12.17 5.51
CA GLU A 28 24.07 12.06 6.15
C GLU A 28 24.04 11.73 7.65
N HIS A 29 22.93 12.04 8.33
CA HIS A 29 22.71 11.73 9.74
C HIS A 29 22.05 10.35 9.96
N GLY A 30 21.85 9.56 8.90
CA GLY A 30 21.17 8.26 8.99
C GLY A 30 19.67 8.37 9.26
N ASN A 31 19.05 9.49 8.86
CA ASN A 31 17.60 9.67 8.85
C ASN A 31 17.08 9.44 7.43
N ILE A 32 15.83 9.02 7.30
CA ILE A 32 15.16 9.06 6.00
C ILE A 32 15.08 10.52 5.54
N GLN A 33 15.44 10.76 4.30
CA GLN A 33 15.36 12.04 3.63
C GLN A 33 14.32 11.95 2.51
N ILE A 34 13.40 12.91 2.51
CA ILE A 34 12.33 13.01 1.53
C ILE A 34 12.67 14.13 0.56
N SER A 35 12.68 13.82 -0.74
CA SER A 35 12.84 14.80 -1.80
C SER A 35 11.45 15.06 -2.39
N PRO A 36 10.83 16.23 -2.14
CA PRO A 36 9.48 16.56 -2.61
C PRO A 36 9.31 16.40 -4.14
N ASN A 37 10.37 16.72 -4.90
CA ASN A 37 10.43 16.55 -6.33
C ASN A 37 11.83 16.06 -6.73
N HIS A 38 11.96 14.85 -7.28
CA HIS A 38 13.28 14.29 -7.61
C HIS A 38 14.03 15.05 -8.72
N ARG A 39 13.37 15.97 -9.43
CA ARG A 39 14.00 16.88 -10.42
C ARG A 39 14.72 18.06 -9.75
N LYS A 40 14.46 18.30 -8.46
CA LYS A 40 15.10 19.30 -7.60
C LYS A 40 15.78 18.61 -6.41
N PRO A 41 16.90 17.88 -6.62
CA PRO A 41 17.51 17.06 -5.58
C PRO A 41 18.07 17.85 -4.38
N ASP A 42 18.27 19.16 -4.54
CA ASP A 42 18.73 20.04 -3.47
C ASP A 42 17.63 20.37 -2.45
N VAL A 43 16.35 20.17 -2.81
CA VAL A 43 15.20 20.36 -1.92
C VAL A 43 14.89 19.05 -1.23
N TYR A 44 14.99 19.04 0.09
CA TYR A 44 14.72 17.85 0.90
C TYR A 44 14.14 18.18 2.26
N ILE A 45 13.52 17.19 2.88
CA ILE A 45 12.94 17.21 4.22
C ILE A 45 13.59 16.09 5.03
N ASP A 46 14.09 16.39 6.23
CA ASP A 46 14.62 15.38 7.16
C ASP A 46 13.45 14.76 7.96
N MET A 47 13.29 13.45 7.86
CA MET A 47 12.21 12.74 8.54
C MET A 47 12.26 12.88 10.07
N ASN A 48 13.43 12.99 10.68
CA ASN A 48 13.55 13.19 12.11
C ASN A 48 13.01 14.56 12.57
N GLU A 49 13.12 15.59 11.73
CA GLU A 49 12.52 16.90 12.00
C GLU A 49 10.99 16.84 11.90
N VAL A 50 10.46 16.13 10.90
CA VAL A 50 9.02 15.84 10.78
C VAL A 50 8.49 15.14 12.03
N LEU A 51 9.17 14.07 12.48
CA LEU A 51 8.77 13.34 13.70
C LEU A 51 8.80 14.23 14.95
N ALA A 52 9.77 15.16 15.03
CA ALA A 52 9.89 16.09 16.14
C ALA A 52 8.75 17.13 16.13
N GLU A 53 8.40 17.68 14.96
CA GLU A 53 7.30 18.63 14.81
C GLU A 53 5.93 18.00 15.10
N MET A 54 5.67 16.81 14.55
CA MET A 54 4.45 16.04 14.86
C MET A 54 4.29 15.84 16.36
N LYS A 55 5.37 15.47 17.05
CA LYS A 55 5.37 15.31 18.50
C LYS A 55 5.13 16.63 19.25
N ALA A 56 5.67 17.74 18.75
CA ALA A 56 5.46 19.06 19.33
C ALA A 56 3.99 19.52 19.21
N GLU A 57 3.33 19.17 18.10
CA GLU A 57 1.90 19.39 17.86
C GLU A 57 0.99 18.37 18.59
N GLY A 58 1.56 17.42 19.33
CA GLY A 58 0.81 16.42 20.09
C GLY A 58 0.20 15.32 19.24
N ILE A 59 0.71 15.10 18.03
CA ILE A 59 0.30 14.01 17.15
C ILE A 59 0.96 12.72 17.63
N GLU A 60 0.15 11.72 17.98
CA GLU A 60 0.60 10.41 18.43
C GLU A 60 0.72 9.43 17.25
N PHE A 61 1.60 8.43 17.38
CA PHE A 61 1.70 7.32 16.43
C PHE A 61 0.82 6.14 16.87
N PRO A 62 0.20 5.39 15.95
CA PRO A 62 0.43 5.41 14.49
C PRO A 62 -0.24 6.58 13.75
N ALA A 63 0.41 7.04 12.68
CA ALA A 63 -0.09 8.09 11.80
C ALA A 63 0.25 7.80 10.33
N VAL A 64 -0.54 8.34 9.40
CA VAL A 64 -0.22 8.42 7.98
C VAL A 64 0.39 9.79 7.70
N ILE A 65 1.52 9.81 7.00
CA ILE A 65 2.15 11.05 6.56
C ILE A 65 2.05 11.11 5.05
N ARG A 66 1.48 12.21 4.54
CA ARG A 66 1.32 12.49 3.11
C ARG A 66 2.20 13.67 2.71
N PHE A 67 3.10 13.44 1.77
CA PHE A 67 3.90 14.48 1.14
C PHE A 67 3.21 14.90 -0.16
N HIS A 68 2.39 15.94 -0.10
CA HIS A 68 1.59 16.37 -1.25
C HIS A 68 2.46 16.86 -2.41
N ASP A 69 3.62 17.46 -2.16
CA ASP A 69 4.58 17.82 -3.22
C ASP A 69 4.99 16.64 -4.10
N ILE A 70 5.13 15.43 -3.52
CA ILE A 70 5.42 14.22 -4.30
C ILE A 70 4.27 13.94 -5.26
N LEU A 71 3.03 14.05 -4.78
CA LEU A 71 1.81 13.85 -5.56
C LEU A 71 1.75 14.85 -6.72
N ARG A 72 1.98 16.14 -6.43
CA ARG A 72 2.06 17.21 -7.44
C ARG A 72 3.12 16.91 -8.49
N SER A 73 4.33 16.55 -8.04
CA SER A 73 5.44 16.26 -8.96
C SER A 73 5.15 15.06 -9.86
N GLN A 74 4.47 14.02 -9.38
CA GLN A 74 4.12 12.86 -10.19
C GLN A 74 3.13 13.23 -11.30
N VAL A 75 2.16 14.10 -10.99
CA VAL A 75 1.22 14.65 -11.98
C VAL A 75 1.97 15.46 -13.04
N GLU A 76 2.88 16.35 -12.63
CA GLU A 76 3.68 17.15 -13.57
C GLU A 76 4.58 16.26 -14.45
N ILE A 77 5.36 15.37 -13.82
CA ILE A 77 6.34 14.50 -14.49
C ILE A 77 5.67 13.67 -15.57
N ILE A 78 4.55 12.98 -15.27
CA ILE A 78 3.92 12.12 -16.28
C ILE A 78 3.43 12.94 -17.48
N ASN A 79 2.83 14.10 -17.23
CA ASN A 79 2.28 14.93 -18.31
C ASN A 79 3.38 15.53 -19.18
N GLU A 80 4.45 16.04 -18.56
CA GLU A 80 5.60 16.62 -19.26
C GLU A 80 6.37 15.56 -20.05
N THR A 81 6.60 14.38 -19.46
CA THR A 81 7.23 13.25 -20.16
C THR A 81 6.45 12.88 -21.44
N PHE A 82 5.12 12.82 -21.36
CA PHE A 82 4.29 12.58 -22.55
C PHE A 82 4.36 13.72 -23.57
N ARG A 83 4.30 14.98 -23.13
CA ARG A 83 4.39 16.16 -24.02
C ARG A 83 5.72 16.19 -24.77
N ASP A 84 6.83 16.03 -24.06
CA ASP A 84 8.18 16.05 -24.62
C ASP A 84 8.38 14.89 -25.61
N THR A 85 7.87 13.71 -25.27
CA THR A 85 7.92 12.54 -26.15
C THR A 85 7.06 12.74 -27.39
N ILE A 86 5.86 13.31 -27.27
CA ILE A 86 4.96 13.63 -28.40
C ILE A 86 5.63 14.63 -29.35
N GLU A 87 6.24 15.69 -28.83
CA GLU A 87 6.96 16.68 -29.63
C GLU A 87 8.14 16.04 -30.35
N THR A 88 8.99 15.30 -29.63
CA THR A 88 10.16 14.60 -30.20
C THR A 88 9.76 13.60 -31.28
N ALA A 89 8.66 12.86 -31.07
CA ALA A 89 8.16 11.88 -32.01
C ALA A 89 7.42 12.51 -33.22
N ASN A 90 7.21 13.83 -33.24
CA ASN A 90 6.33 14.52 -34.20
C ASN A 90 4.93 13.86 -34.26
N TYR A 91 4.38 13.54 -33.10
CA TYR A 91 3.06 12.94 -32.96
C TYR A 91 1.97 14.03 -33.02
N SER A 92 0.96 13.86 -33.88
CA SER A 92 -0.05 14.91 -34.13
C SER A 92 -1.20 15.00 -33.11
N GLY A 93 -1.38 13.97 -32.27
CA GLY A 93 -2.33 14.00 -31.15
C GLY A 93 -1.71 14.58 -29.88
N LYS A 94 -2.52 14.72 -28.83
CA LYS A 94 -2.08 15.20 -27.51
C LYS A 94 -2.17 14.10 -26.45
N TYR A 95 -1.50 14.31 -25.32
CA TYR A 95 -1.72 13.50 -24.12
C TYR A 95 -2.78 14.13 -23.22
N VAL A 96 -3.64 13.30 -22.63
CA VAL A 96 -4.61 13.68 -21.61
C VAL A 96 -4.53 12.67 -20.46
N GLY A 97 -3.94 13.07 -19.34
CA GLY A 97 -3.91 12.22 -18.16
C GLY A 97 -5.24 12.23 -17.41
N VAL A 98 -5.62 11.08 -16.85
CA VAL A 98 -6.86 10.91 -16.08
C VAL A 98 -6.52 10.16 -14.79
N TYR A 99 -6.97 10.65 -13.65
CA TYR A 99 -6.78 9.96 -12.37
C TYR A 99 -7.98 9.05 -12.04
N PRO A 100 -7.78 7.72 -11.98
CA PRO A 100 -8.81 6.81 -11.50
C PRO A 100 -8.94 6.88 -9.99
N ILE A 101 -10.02 7.53 -9.50
CA ILE A 101 -10.19 7.78 -8.06
C ILE A 101 -10.31 6.49 -7.25
N LYS A 102 -10.62 5.36 -7.90
CA LYS A 102 -10.62 4.03 -7.26
C LYS A 102 -9.33 3.67 -6.53
N VAL A 103 -8.22 4.28 -6.93
CA VAL A 103 -6.89 4.04 -6.32
C VAL A 103 -6.78 4.73 -4.97
N ASN A 104 -7.30 5.95 -4.86
CA ASN A 104 -7.40 6.71 -3.61
C ASN A 104 -8.52 7.77 -3.75
N GLN A 105 -9.68 7.53 -3.13
CA GLN A 105 -10.84 8.44 -3.17
C GLN A 105 -10.81 9.50 -2.06
N MET A 106 -9.75 9.57 -1.26
CA MET A 106 -9.63 10.60 -0.21
C MET A 106 -9.71 11.99 -0.85
N ARG A 107 -10.51 12.87 -0.24
CA ARG A 107 -10.85 14.17 -0.83
C ARG A 107 -9.58 14.98 -1.09
N GLU A 108 -8.74 15.10 -0.08
CA GLU A 108 -7.46 15.78 -0.06
C GLU A 108 -6.52 15.29 -1.18
N VAL A 109 -6.46 13.98 -1.44
CA VAL A 109 -5.64 13.41 -2.52
C VAL A 109 -6.20 13.79 -3.88
N VAL A 110 -7.52 13.74 -4.05
CA VAL A 110 -8.19 14.10 -5.32
C VAL A 110 -8.07 15.60 -5.58
N GLU A 111 -8.28 16.45 -4.58
CA GLU A 111 -8.14 17.91 -4.67
C GLU A 111 -6.71 18.30 -5.08
N GLU A 112 -5.70 17.70 -4.45
CA GLU A 112 -4.29 17.97 -4.74
C GLU A 112 -3.90 17.56 -6.18
N ILE A 113 -4.37 16.39 -6.64
CA ILE A 113 -4.13 15.92 -8.03
C ILE A 113 -4.79 16.86 -9.03
N LEU A 114 -6.00 17.34 -8.75
CA LEU A 114 -6.70 18.27 -9.62
C LEU A 114 -6.00 19.63 -9.69
N ASP A 115 -5.56 20.17 -8.55
CA ASP A 115 -4.84 21.44 -8.50
C ASP A 115 -3.52 21.38 -9.28
N ALA A 116 -2.69 20.36 -9.03
CA ALA A 116 -1.47 20.13 -9.79
C ALA A 116 -1.74 19.85 -11.28
N GLY A 117 -2.89 19.24 -11.57
CA GLY A 117 -3.33 18.84 -12.89
C GLY A 117 -3.94 19.95 -13.75
N GLU A 118 -4.26 21.11 -13.18
CA GLU A 118 -5.04 22.16 -13.85
C GLU A 118 -4.34 22.67 -15.12
N ALA A 119 -3.02 22.90 -15.08
CA ALA A 119 -2.20 23.30 -16.23
C ALA A 119 -2.16 22.24 -17.36
N TYR A 120 -2.65 21.04 -17.08
CA TYR A 120 -2.66 19.89 -17.98
C TYR A 120 -4.09 19.47 -18.38
N ASN A 121 -5.14 20.11 -17.87
CA ASN A 121 -6.52 19.66 -17.95
C ASN A 121 -6.66 18.19 -17.50
N TYR A 122 -5.97 17.84 -16.40
CA TYR A 122 -5.95 16.48 -15.89
C TYR A 122 -7.35 16.04 -15.47
N GLY A 123 -7.79 14.89 -15.98
CA GLY A 123 -9.14 14.38 -15.80
C GLY A 123 -9.28 13.45 -14.59
N LEU A 124 -10.52 12.99 -14.35
CA LEU A 124 -10.83 11.95 -13.37
C LEU A 124 -11.52 10.75 -14.03
N GLU A 125 -11.31 9.55 -13.49
CA GLU A 125 -12.05 8.34 -13.85
C GLU A 125 -12.88 7.86 -12.66
N ALA A 126 -14.12 7.47 -12.96
CA ALA A 126 -15.03 6.85 -12.01
C ALA A 126 -15.43 5.45 -12.48
N GLY A 127 -15.24 4.46 -11.62
CA GLY A 127 -15.60 3.06 -11.85
C GLY A 127 -16.95 2.66 -11.25
N SER A 128 -17.63 3.57 -10.53
CA SER A 128 -18.90 3.28 -9.86
C SER A 128 -19.79 4.53 -9.71
N LYS A 129 -21.08 4.32 -9.36
CA LYS A 129 -22.05 5.41 -9.19
C LYS A 129 -21.65 6.40 -8.08
N PRO A 130 -21.21 5.98 -6.88
CA PRO A 130 -20.73 6.91 -5.85
C PRO A 130 -19.48 7.68 -6.28
N GLU A 131 -18.54 7.02 -6.97
CA GLU A 131 -17.36 7.68 -7.53
C GLU A 131 -17.75 8.74 -8.56
N LEU A 132 -18.70 8.45 -9.45
CA LEU A 132 -19.23 9.43 -10.41
C LEU A 132 -19.85 10.63 -9.70
N MET A 133 -20.55 10.43 -8.58
CA MET A 133 -21.11 11.55 -7.81
C MET A 133 -20.02 12.44 -7.22
N ALA A 134 -18.93 11.86 -6.73
CA ALA A 134 -17.76 12.63 -6.28
C ALA A 134 -17.09 13.35 -7.45
N VAL A 135 -16.79 12.66 -8.54
CA VAL A 135 -16.16 13.25 -9.74
C VAL A 135 -16.99 14.40 -10.32
N LEU A 136 -18.32 14.25 -10.40
CA LEU A 136 -19.20 15.33 -10.87
C LEU A 136 -19.17 16.58 -9.98
N ALA A 137 -18.90 16.41 -8.68
CA ALA A 137 -18.82 17.52 -7.74
C ALA A 137 -17.46 18.21 -7.77
N TYR A 138 -16.36 17.45 -7.89
CA TYR A 138 -14.99 17.98 -7.76
C TYR A 138 -14.29 18.30 -9.08
N ASN A 139 -14.64 17.64 -10.20
CA ASN A 139 -14.03 17.93 -11.49
C ASN A 139 -14.65 19.18 -12.13
N GLU A 140 -14.15 20.35 -11.71
CA GLU A 140 -14.68 21.65 -12.12
C GLU A 140 -14.09 22.21 -13.43
N ASN A 141 -13.05 21.59 -13.98
CA ASN A 141 -12.45 22.00 -15.25
C ASN A 141 -13.31 21.49 -16.43
N PRO A 142 -13.88 22.35 -17.29
CA PRO A 142 -14.75 21.93 -18.39
C PRO A 142 -13.98 21.25 -19.54
N GLU A 143 -12.67 21.50 -19.67
CA GLU A 143 -11.81 20.91 -20.68
C GLU A 143 -11.29 19.53 -20.26
N ALA A 144 -11.22 19.27 -18.95
CA ALA A 144 -10.79 17.99 -18.40
C ALA A 144 -11.74 16.85 -18.78
N LEU A 145 -11.16 15.69 -19.12
CA LEU A 145 -11.94 14.49 -19.41
C LEU A 145 -12.46 13.87 -18.12
N THR A 146 -13.67 13.31 -18.20
CA THR A 146 -14.15 12.36 -17.20
C THR A 146 -14.45 11.03 -17.86
N ILE A 147 -13.72 9.98 -17.47
CA ILE A 147 -13.89 8.62 -18.00
C ILE A 147 -14.78 7.82 -17.05
N LEU A 148 -15.79 7.15 -17.60
CA LEU A 148 -16.80 6.44 -16.82
C LEU A 148 -16.79 4.94 -17.14
N ASN A 149 -16.19 4.16 -16.26
CA ASN A 149 -16.07 2.71 -16.36
C ASN A 149 -17.02 1.99 -15.37
N GLY A 150 -16.92 0.67 -15.33
CA GLY A 150 -17.66 -0.19 -14.41
C GLY A 150 -19.10 -0.46 -14.85
N TYR A 151 -19.87 -1.11 -13.98
CA TYR A 151 -21.25 -1.48 -14.31
C TYR A 151 -22.21 -0.30 -14.15
N LYS A 152 -23.03 -0.05 -15.18
CA LYS A 152 -23.85 1.18 -15.26
C LYS A 152 -25.33 0.86 -15.28
N ASP A 153 -26.06 1.37 -14.29
CA ASP A 153 -27.51 1.37 -14.25
C ASP A 153 -28.10 2.65 -14.90
N GLU A 154 -29.42 2.77 -14.93
CA GLU A 154 -30.10 3.94 -15.50
C GLU A 154 -29.74 5.25 -14.77
N ASP A 155 -29.58 5.21 -13.44
CA ASP A 155 -29.17 6.38 -12.65
C ASP A 155 -27.76 6.82 -13.02
N TYR A 156 -26.80 5.90 -13.11
CA TYR A 156 -25.43 6.18 -13.51
C TYR A 156 -25.42 6.86 -14.88
N LEU A 157 -26.08 6.28 -15.89
CA LEU A 157 -26.10 6.85 -17.24
C LEU A 157 -26.82 8.20 -17.29
N THR A 158 -27.85 8.39 -16.48
CA THR A 158 -28.55 9.68 -16.37
C THR A 158 -27.66 10.74 -15.72
N LEU A 159 -26.87 10.39 -14.70
CA LEU A 159 -25.86 11.28 -14.11
C LEU A 159 -24.76 11.64 -15.12
N ALA A 160 -24.32 10.69 -15.94
CA ALA A 160 -23.37 10.98 -17.01
C ALA A 160 -23.94 11.98 -18.04
N LEU A 161 -25.20 11.81 -18.43
CA LEU A 161 -25.91 12.76 -19.31
C LEU A 161 -26.12 14.12 -18.64
N LEU A 162 -26.38 14.16 -17.33
CA LEU A 162 -26.43 15.42 -16.56
C LEU A 162 -25.09 16.16 -16.67
N GLY A 163 -23.96 15.46 -16.45
CA GLY A 163 -22.62 16.04 -16.62
C GLY A 163 -22.41 16.62 -18.03
N ARG A 164 -22.81 15.89 -19.08
CA ARG A 164 -22.82 16.40 -20.46
C ARG A 164 -23.69 17.64 -20.62
N HIS A 165 -24.87 17.67 -20.02
CA HIS A 165 -25.82 18.78 -20.12
C HIS A 165 -25.29 20.07 -19.49
N ILE A 166 -24.49 19.95 -18.42
CA ILE A 166 -23.83 21.08 -17.76
C ILE A 166 -22.46 21.42 -18.38
N GLY A 167 -22.11 20.84 -19.53
CA GLY A 167 -20.94 21.20 -20.32
C GLY A 167 -19.65 20.44 -19.99
N ARG A 168 -19.71 19.31 -19.28
CA ARG A 168 -18.52 18.48 -18.95
C ARG A 168 -18.19 17.48 -20.05
N ASN A 169 -16.91 17.17 -20.25
CA ASN A 169 -16.45 16.14 -21.19
C ASN A 169 -16.54 14.71 -20.58
N MET A 170 -17.77 14.24 -20.36
CA MET A 170 -18.05 12.92 -19.78
C MET A 170 -18.11 11.84 -20.86
N ILE A 171 -17.16 10.90 -20.85
CA ILE A 171 -17.12 9.76 -21.77
C ILE A 171 -17.63 8.51 -21.06
N VAL A 172 -18.78 8.00 -21.52
CA VAL A 172 -19.35 6.73 -21.04
C VAL A 172 -18.68 5.59 -21.79
N VAL A 173 -17.80 4.85 -21.11
CA VAL A 173 -17.12 3.69 -21.69
C VAL A 173 -18.06 2.48 -21.65
N VAL A 174 -18.55 2.05 -22.80
CA VAL A 174 -19.43 0.88 -22.93
C VAL A 174 -18.62 -0.40 -22.71
N GLU A 175 -19.00 -1.16 -21.68
CA GLU A 175 -18.34 -2.43 -21.34
C GLU A 175 -19.22 -3.65 -21.66
N LYS A 176 -20.52 -3.42 -21.87
CA LYS A 176 -21.51 -4.40 -22.29
C LYS A 176 -22.46 -3.79 -23.30
N PHE A 177 -22.85 -4.56 -24.32
CA PHE A 177 -23.73 -4.07 -25.39
C PHE A 177 -25.06 -3.51 -24.86
N SER A 178 -25.65 -4.12 -23.83
CA SER A 178 -26.90 -3.65 -23.21
C SER A 178 -26.80 -2.24 -22.60
N GLU A 179 -25.60 -1.81 -22.19
CA GLU A 179 -25.37 -0.44 -21.69
C GLU A 179 -25.53 0.59 -22.81
N LEU A 180 -25.11 0.25 -24.03
CA LEU A 180 -25.25 1.11 -25.21
C LEU A 180 -26.72 1.34 -25.57
N GLU A 181 -27.53 0.27 -25.59
CA GLU A 181 -28.96 0.36 -25.87
C GLU A 181 -29.68 1.26 -24.85
N MET A 182 -29.31 1.13 -23.57
CA MET A 182 -29.83 1.97 -22.50
C MET A 182 -29.39 3.42 -22.65
N LEU A 183 -28.11 3.67 -22.92
CA LEU A 183 -27.57 5.01 -23.11
C LEU A 183 -28.23 5.73 -24.29
N VAL A 184 -28.41 5.06 -25.43
CA VAL A 184 -29.08 5.63 -26.61
C VAL A 184 -30.54 5.97 -26.31
N ARG A 185 -31.26 5.10 -25.58
CA ARG A 185 -32.63 5.38 -25.14
C ARG A 185 -32.71 6.62 -24.26
N LEU A 186 -31.82 6.72 -23.26
CA LEU A 186 -31.78 7.84 -22.32
C LEU A 186 -31.37 9.15 -23.00
N SER A 187 -30.37 9.09 -23.88
CA SER A 187 -29.93 10.22 -24.70
C SER A 187 -31.09 10.81 -25.50
N LYS A 188 -31.87 9.96 -26.20
CA LYS A 188 -33.05 10.41 -26.95
C LYS A 188 -34.15 10.97 -26.05
N LYS A 189 -34.37 10.38 -24.86
CA LYS A 189 -35.34 10.85 -23.86
C LYS A 189 -35.00 12.27 -23.40
N TYR A 190 -33.74 12.53 -23.07
CA TYR A 190 -33.29 13.82 -22.54
C TYR A 190 -32.79 14.81 -23.61
N LYS A 191 -32.66 14.36 -24.86
CA LYS A 191 -32.13 15.14 -26.00
C LYS A 191 -30.72 15.66 -25.74
N ILE A 192 -29.87 14.80 -25.19
CA ILE A 192 -28.47 15.10 -24.89
C ILE A 192 -27.62 14.09 -25.64
N ASP A 193 -26.68 14.58 -26.45
CA ASP A 193 -25.71 13.72 -27.15
C ASP A 193 -24.65 13.22 -26.16
N PRO A 194 -24.53 11.90 -25.94
CA PRO A 194 -23.49 11.32 -25.10
C PRO A 194 -22.14 11.36 -25.82
N MET A 195 -21.04 11.35 -25.05
CA MET A 195 -19.75 10.89 -25.58
C MET A 195 -19.57 9.44 -25.18
N ILE A 196 -19.32 8.58 -26.16
CA ILE A 196 -19.30 7.12 -26.01
C ILE A 196 -17.87 6.63 -26.22
N GLY A 197 -17.38 5.90 -25.22
CA GLY A 197 -16.18 5.08 -25.31
C GLY A 197 -16.56 3.62 -25.56
N LEU A 198 -15.65 2.84 -26.16
CA LEU A 198 -15.81 1.41 -26.37
C LEU A 198 -14.65 0.70 -25.69
N ARG A 199 -14.93 -0.14 -24.69
CA ARG A 199 -13.88 -0.96 -24.08
C ARG A 199 -13.68 -2.23 -24.89
N SER A 200 -12.48 -2.45 -25.42
CA SER A 200 -12.13 -3.69 -26.11
C SER A 200 -11.65 -4.76 -25.13
N LYS A 201 -12.04 -6.02 -25.39
CA LYS A 201 -11.34 -7.18 -24.84
C LYS A 201 -10.03 -7.40 -25.61
N MET A 202 -8.93 -7.39 -24.87
CA MET A 202 -7.60 -7.60 -25.43
C MET A 202 -7.25 -9.08 -25.45
N MET A 203 -6.61 -9.54 -26.51
CA MET A 203 -6.02 -10.89 -26.60
C MET A 203 -4.76 -11.00 -25.74
N VAL A 204 -4.00 -9.91 -25.64
CA VAL A 204 -2.85 -9.80 -24.75
C VAL A 204 -3.29 -10.00 -23.29
N ARG A 205 -2.62 -10.92 -22.59
CA ARG A 205 -2.86 -11.21 -21.17
C ARG A 205 -1.76 -10.59 -20.32
N SER A 206 -2.14 -10.01 -19.18
CA SER A 206 -1.21 -9.67 -18.12
C SER A 206 -0.80 -10.90 -17.32
N THR A 207 0.39 -10.84 -16.76
CA THR A 207 0.93 -11.82 -15.80
C THR A 207 0.74 -11.30 -14.36
N GLY A 208 0.91 -12.17 -13.37
CA GLY A 208 0.87 -11.81 -11.96
C GLY A 208 -0.53 -11.73 -11.34
N LYS A 209 -0.60 -11.10 -10.17
CA LYS A 209 -1.77 -11.06 -9.26
C LYS A 209 -3.05 -10.49 -9.89
N TRP A 210 -2.93 -9.67 -10.93
CA TRP A 210 -4.06 -9.00 -11.61
C TRP A 210 -4.43 -9.58 -12.99
N SER A 211 -3.92 -10.78 -13.32
CA SER A 211 -4.08 -11.44 -14.63
C SER A 211 -5.53 -11.69 -15.07
N SER A 212 -6.50 -11.73 -14.15
CA SER A 212 -7.93 -11.92 -14.46
C SER A 212 -8.60 -10.73 -15.16
N SER A 213 -7.91 -9.59 -15.28
CA SER A 213 -8.43 -8.36 -15.86
C SER A 213 -8.43 -8.34 -17.40
N SER A 214 -7.84 -9.36 -18.04
CA SER A 214 -7.57 -9.41 -19.50
C SER A 214 -7.96 -10.75 -20.14
N GLY A 215 -8.03 -10.78 -21.48
CA GLY A 215 -8.39 -11.97 -22.26
C GLY A 215 -9.91 -12.18 -22.46
N ASP A 216 -10.27 -13.20 -23.25
CA ASP A 216 -11.67 -13.47 -23.65
C ASP A 216 -12.66 -13.62 -22.47
N ARG A 217 -12.15 -14.15 -21.35
CA ARG A 217 -12.91 -14.40 -20.11
C ARG A 217 -12.97 -13.19 -19.17
N ALA A 218 -12.39 -12.04 -19.56
CA ALA A 218 -12.49 -10.81 -18.77
C ALA A 218 -13.96 -10.44 -18.53
N LYS A 219 -14.24 -9.96 -17.31
CA LYS A 219 -15.59 -9.56 -16.86
C LYS A 219 -16.15 -8.37 -17.65
N PHE A 220 -15.26 -7.53 -18.17
CA PHE A 220 -15.60 -6.26 -18.83
C PHE A 220 -15.02 -6.21 -20.24
N GLY A 221 -15.64 -5.40 -21.09
CA GLY A 221 -15.23 -5.15 -22.46
C GLY A 221 -16.04 -5.92 -23.49
N LEU A 222 -16.03 -5.39 -24.70
CA LEU A 222 -16.70 -5.90 -25.87
C LEU A 222 -15.72 -6.76 -26.68
N SER A 223 -16.20 -7.91 -27.16
CA SER A 223 -15.53 -8.64 -28.23
C SER A 223 -15.54 -7.81 -29.52
N ILE A 224 -14.67 -8.15 -30.48
CA ILE A 224 -14.63 -7.48 -31.80
C ILE A 224 -16.00 -7.52 -32.49
N ALA A 225 -16.74 -8.63 -32.39
CA ALA A 225 -18.08 -8.73 -32.95
C ALA A 225 -19.06 -7.75 -32.28
N GLU A 226 -19.00 -7.62 -30.95
CA GLU A 226 -19.83 -6.65 -30.21
C GLU A 226 -19.46 -5.21 -30.53
N ILE A 227 -18.17 -4.89 -30.73
CA ILE A 227 -17.72 -3.56 -31.17
C ILE A 227 -18.29 -3.24 -32.56
N VAL A 228 -18.18 -4.15 -33.52
CA VAL A 228 -18.74 -3.94 -34.87
C VAL A 228 -20.26 -3.76 -34.79
N ASN A 229 -20.95 -4.59 -34.01
CA ASN A 229 -22.40 -4.44 -33.78
C ASN A 229 -22.74 -3.10 -33.12
N ALA A 230 -21.91 -2.61 -32.19
CA ALA A 230 -22.12 -1.33 -31.52
C ALA A 230 -22.05 -0.17 -32.53
N MET A 231 -21.12 -0.25 -33.50
CA MET A 231 -20.98 0.76 -34.54
C MET A 231 -22.17 0.76 -35.50
N GLU A 232 -22.64 -0.41 -35.92
CA GLU A 232 -23.83 -0.52 -36.76
C GLU A 232 -25.10 -0.07 -36.01
N TYR A 233 -25.19 -0.37 -34.71
CA TYR A 233 -26.27 0.12 -33.86
C TYR A 233 -26.27 1.65 -33.79
N LEU A 234 -25.13 2.28 -33.50
CA LEU A 234 -24.99 3.74 -33.47
C LEU A 234 -25.30 4.38 -34.83
N LYS A 235 -24.84 3.80 -35.94
CA LYS A 235 -25.18 4.26 -37.30
C LYS A 235 -26.69 4.23 -37.55
N SER A 236 -27.36 3.13 -37.22
CA SER A 236 -28.81 2.99 -37.41
C SER A 236 -29.64 3.97 -36.56
N HIS A 237 -29.02 4.58 -35.54
CA HIS A 237 -29.64 5.56 -34.65
C HIS A 237 -29.21 7.01 -34.94
N ASP A 238 -28.40 7.25 -35.98
CA ASP A 238 -27.79 8.55 -36.32
C ASP A 238 -26.93 9.13 -35.18
N MET A 239 -26.16 8.26 -34.52
CA MET A 239 -25.35 8.59 -33.33
C MET A 239 -23.90 8.13 -33.47
N LEU A 240 -23.41 7.83 -34.68
CA LEU A 240 -22.02 7.41 -34.87
C LEU A 240 -21.02 8.51 -34.44
N HIS A 241 -21.40 9.78 -34.56
CA HIS A 241 -20.60 10.92 -34.11
C HIS A 241 -20.37 10.95 -32.59
N CYS A 242 -21.20 10.24 -31.82
CA CYS A 242 -21.06 10.11 -30.38
C CYS A 242 -19.93 9.15 -29.99
N ALA A 243 -19.46 8.26 -30.87
CA ALA A 243 -18.34 7.36 -30.60
C ALA A 243 -17.02 8.14 -30.67
N LYS A 244 -16.41 8.39 -29.51
CA LYS A 244 -15.23 9.27 -29.37
C LYS A 244 -13.96 8.55 -28.92
N LEU A 245 -14.08 7.44 -28.20
CA LEU A 245 -12.95 6.86 -27.49
C LEU A 245 -12.90 5.33 -27.65
N LEU A 246 -11.71 4.79 -27.92
CA LEU A 246 -11.43 3.37 -27.75
C LEU A 246 -10.64 3.20 -26.46
N HIS A 247 -11.12 2.35 -25.56
CA HIS A 247 -10.48 2.05 -24.28
C HIS A 247 -10.01 0.59 -24.27
N PHE A 248 -8.85 0.36 -23.70
CA PHE A 248 -8.46 -0.98 -23.25
C PHE A 248 -7.72 -0.88 -21.92
N HIS A 249 -7.79 -1.94 -21.13
CA HIS A 249 -7.08 -2.00 -19.86
C HIS A 249 -6.60 -3.43 -19.65
N ILE A 250 -5.28 -3.60 -19.53
CA ILE A 250 -4.67 -4.92 -19.41
C ILE A 250 -4.39 -5.34 -17.94
N GLY A 251 -4.68 -4.48 -16.97
CA GLY A 251 -4.54 -4.76 -15.53
C GLY A 251 -3.73 -3.69 -14.79
N SER A 252 -3.72 -3.76 -13.45
CA SER A 252 -2.85 -2.95 -12.59
C SER A 252 -1.46 -3.59 -12.50
N GLN A 253 -0.44 -2.79 -12.21
CA GLN A 253 0.93 -3.25 -11.93
C GLN A 253 1.49 -4.17 -13.03
N ILE A 254 1.61 -3.65 -14.25
CA ILE A 254 2.23 -4.40 -15.35
C ILE A 254 3.73 -4.40 -15.10
N SER A 255 4.31 -5.57 -14.80
CA SER A 255 5.73 -5.66 -14.46
C SER A 255 6.66 -5.74 -15.67
N ASP A 256 6.14 -6.11 -16.85
CA ASP A 256 6.92 -6.32 -18.08
C ASP A 256 6.51 -5.37 -19.21
N ILE A 257 7.44 -4.51 -19.63
CA ILE A 257 7.22 -3.54 -20.71
C ILE A 257 6.81 -4.18 -22.04
N ARG A 258 7.21 -5.44 -22.29
CA ARG A 258 6.82 -6.16 -23.51
C ARG A 258 5.31 -6.34 -23.59
N LYS A 259 4.63 -6.49 -22.44
CA LYS A 259 3.16 -6.60 -22.39
C LYS A 259 2.46 -5.29 -22.68
N VAL A 260 3.04 -4.16 -22.27
CA VAL A 260 2.57 -2.83 -22.69
C VAL A 260 2.69 -2.68 -24.20
N LYS A 261 3.86 -3.03 -24.78
CA LYS A 261 4.10 -2.98 -26.24
C LYS A 261 3.10 -3.81 -27.04
N GLU A 262 2.87 -5.06 -26.61
CA GLU A 262 1.91 -5.96 -27.23
C GLU A 262 0.49 -5.35 -27.20
N ALA A 263 0.06 -4.83 -26.04
CA ALA A 263 -1.27 -4.25 -25.88
C ALA A 263 -1.46 -2.94 -26.66
N VAL A 264 -0.46 -2.06 -26.67
CA VAL A 264 -0.46 -0.83 -27.48
C VAL A 264 -0.57 -1.18 -28.97
N THR A 265 0.17 -2.19 -29.43
CA THR A 265 0.12 -2.64 -30.83
C THR A 265 -1.28 -3.13 -31.21
N GLU A 266 -1.87 -3.99 -30.38
CA GLU A 266 -3.23 -4.51 -30.61
C GLU A 266 -4.28 -3.37 -30.56
N GLY A 267 -4.22 -2.51 -29.55
CA GLY A 267 -5.15 -1.40 -29.35
C GLY A 267 -5.08 -0.37 -30.47
N ALA A 268 -3.87 0.02 -30.89
CA ALA A 268 -3.66 0.96 -31.99
C ALA A 268 -4.13 0.38 -33.33
N ARG A 269 -3.95 -0.93 -33.58
CA ARG A 269 -4.49 -1.60 -34.77
C ARG A 269 -6.01 -1.56 -34.77
N LEU A 270 -6.64 -1.88 -33.64
CA LEU A 270 -8.10 -1.83 -33.53
C LEU A 270 -8.63 -0.41 -33.75
N TYR A 271 -8.00 0.60 -33.13
CA TYR A 271 -8.31 2.01 -33.37
C TYR A 271 -8.26 2.34 -34.86
N ALA A 272 -7.15 2.00 -35.54
CA ALA A 272 -6.98 2.31 -36.96
C ALA A 272 -8.07 1.65 -37.83
N LYS A 273 -8.43 0.40 -37.56
CA LYS A 273 -9.52 -0.28 -38.29
C LYS A 273 -10.87 0.35 -38.06
N LEU A 274 -11.18 0.79 -36.84
CA LEU A 274 -12.43 1.51 -36.55
C LEU A 274 -12.49 2.87 -37.26
N VAL A 275 -11.38 3.62 -37.28
CA VAL A 275 -11.29 4.88 -38.04
C VAL A 275 -11.47 4.65 -39.54
N GLN A 276 -10.84 3.62 -40.12
CA GLN A 276 -11.03 3.23 -41.53
C GLN A 276 -12.49 2.84 -41.84
N MET A 277 -13.23 2.32 -40.85
CA MET A 277 -14.67 2.05 -40.95
C MET A 277 -15.56 3.31 -40.84
N GLY A 278 -14.96 4.49 -40.69
CA GLY A 278 -15.65 5.78 -40.59
C GLY A 278 -16.08 6.15 -39.17
N VAL A 279 -15.60 5.46 -38.14
CA VAL A 279 -15.87 5.84 -36.75
C VAL A 279 -15.01 7.06 -36.39
N PRO A 280 -15.60 8.18 -35.93
CA PRO A 280 -14.87 9.42 -35.67
C PRO A 280 -14.22 9.41 -34.27
N LEU A 281 -13.37 8.40 -34.02
CA LEU A 281 -12.62 8.28 -32.77
C LEU A 281 -11.60 9.43 -32.65
N GLU A 282 -11.53 10.01 -31.45
CA GLU A 282 -10.65 11.11 -31.09
C GLU A 282 -9.60 10.68 -30.05
N TYR A 283 -9.94 9.69 -29.22
CA TYR A 283 -9.12 9.24 -28.09
C TYR A 283 -8.80 7.75 -28.17
N LEU A 284 -7.57 7.41 -27.80
CA LEU A 284 -7.13 6.06 -27.50
C LEU A 284 -6.69 6.03 -26.04
N ASP A 285 -7.51 5.38 -25.22
CA ASP A 285 -7.28 5.22 -23.81
C ASP A 285 -6.67 3.85 -23.53
N ILE A 286 -5.46 3.87 -23.01
CA ILE A 286 -4.67 2.68 -22.71
C ILE A 286 -4.94 2.15 -21.28
N GLY A 287 -5.80 2.85 -20.53
CA GLY A 287 -6.11 2.57 -19.14
C GLY A 287 -4.93 2.80 -18.21
N GLY A 288 -4.99 2.19 -17.02
CA GLY A 288 -3.85 2.17 -16.10
C GLY A 288 -2.86 1.04 -16.42
N GLY A 289 -1.95 0.80 -15.49
CA GLY A 289 -1.04 -0.35 -15.54
C GLY A 289 0.44 -0.01 -15.44
N LEU A 290 0.80 1.28 -15.54
CA LEU A 290 2.12 1.77 -15.16
C LEU A 290 2.47 1.25 -13.74
N GLY A 291 3.48 0.38 -13.68
CA GLY A 291 3.87 -0.31 -12.46
C GLY A 291 4.69 0.57 -11.53
N ILE A 292 4.78 0.14 -10.28
CA ILE A 292 5.69 0.68 -9.26
C ILE A 292 6.72 -0.37 -8.87
N ASP A 293 7.97 0.03 -8.71
CA ASP A 293 9.04 -0.85 -8.24
C ASP A 293 9.02 -0.86 -6.70
N TYR A 294 8.17 -1.70 -6.10
CA TYR A 294 8.01 -1.75 -4.64
C TYR A 294 9.20 -2.43 -3.97
N ASP A 295 9.81 -3.43 -4.61
CA ASP A 295 10.96 -4.16 -4.04
C ASP A 295 12.33 -3.57 -4.44
N GLY A 296 12.36 -2.63 -5.40
CA GLY A 296 13.58 -1.97 -5.86
C GLY A 296 14.48 -2.90 -6.69
N SER A 297 13.96 -4.02 -7.18
CA SER A 297 14.73 -4.98 -7.98
C SER A 297 14.79 -4.60 -9.46
N SER A 298 13.86 -3.74 -9.91
CA SER A 298 13.68 -3.39 -11.32
C SER A 298 13.54 -4.61 -12.25
N THR A 299 12.85 -5.65 -11.76
CA THR A 299 12.59 -6.90 -12.47
C THR A 299 11.11 -7.06 -12.85
N THR A 300 10.76 -8.18 -13.48
CA THR A 300 9.37 -8.51 -13.86
C THR A 300 8.59 -9.24 -12.76
N THR A 301 9.05 -9.22 -11.49
CA THR A 301 8.31 -9.80 -10.36
C THR A 301 6.99 -9.06 -10.12
N ASP A 302 6.06 -9.69 -9.39
CA ASP A 302 4.72 -9.16 -9.16
C ASP A 302 4.70 -7.82 -8.40
N SER A 303 5.74 -7.55 -7.59
CA SER A 303 5.91 -6.32 -6.81
C SER A 303 6.89 -5.33 -7.45
N SER A 304 7.30 -5.55 -8.70
CA SER A 304 8.29 -4.72 -9.39
C SER A 304 7.84 -4.35 -10.81
N ARG A 305 8.68 -3.60 -11.53
CA ARG A 305 8.63 -3.42 -12.99
C ARG A 305 10.03 -3.40 -13.60
N ASN A 306 10.17 -3.80 -14.87
CA ASN A 306 11.44 -3.81 -15.60
C ASN A 306 11.68 -2.60 -16.52
N TYR A 307 10.99 -1.49 -16.28
CA TYR A 307 11.00 -0.31 -17.17
C TYR A 307 10.83 0.99 -16.40
N SER A 308 11.34 2.08 -16.98
CA SER A 308 11.16 3.43 -16.43
C SER A 308 9.86 4.08 -16.92
N THR A 309 9.48 5.21 -16.32
CA THR A 309 8.30 5.96 -16.78
C THR A 309 8.51 6.51 -18.19
N GLU A 310 9.73 6.95 -18.51
CA GLU A 310 10.12 7.45 -19.83
C GLU A 310 10.04 6.35 -20.89
N GLU A 311 10.52 5.13 -20.60
CA GLU A 311 10.40 3.99 -21.50
C GLU A 311 8.93 3.65 -21.76
N TYR A 312 8.11 3.58 -20.70
CA TYR A 312 6.66 3.35 -20.83
C TYR A 312 6.00 4.36 -21.77
N VAL A 313 6.24 5.65 -21.54
CA VAL A 313 5.70 6.74 -22.35
C VAL A 313 6.17 6.64 -23.80
N ALA A 314 7.46 6.44 -24.02
CA ALA A 314 8.04 6.30 -25.35
C ALA A 314 7.40 5.13 -26.12
N ASP A 315 7.28 3.97 -25.50
CA ASP A 315 6.73 2.77 -26.13
C ASP A 315 5.25 2.93 -26.52
N ILE A 316 4.48 3.69 -25.73
CA ILE A 316 3.11 4.05 -26.07
C ILE A 316 3.09 5.00 -27.27
N VAL A 317 3.79 6.13 -27.18
CA VAL A 317 3.74 7.19 -28.21
C VAL A 317 4.24 6.65 -29.55
N TYR A 318 5.42 6.04 -29.58
CA TYR A 318 5.99 5.49 -30.81
C TYR A 318 5.20 4.28 -31.32
N GLY A 319 4.70 3.42 -30.43
CA GLY A 319 3.88 2.26 -30.81
C GLY A 319 2.58 2.67 -31.49
N VAL A 320 1.84 3.62 -30.91
CA VAL A 320 0.61 4.17 -31.52
C VAL A 320 0.94 4.89 -32.83
N LYS A 321 2.00 5.72 -32.84
CA LYS A 321 2.44 6.46 -34.04
C LYS A 321 2.68 5.52 -35.21
N GLN A 322 3.51 4.50 -35.00
CA GLN A 322 3.93 3.57 -36.04
C GLN A 322 2.71 2.91 -36.70
N ILE A 323 1.74 2.46 -35.91
CA ILE A 323 0.54 1.82 -36.45
C ILE A 323 -0.34 2.83 -37.19
N CYS A 324 -0.52 4.04 -36.65
CA CYS A 324 -1.34 5.06 -37.30
C CYS A 324 -0.74 5.50 -38.65
N ASP A 325 0.58 5.70 -38.71
CA ASP A 325 1.29 6.02 -39.96
C ASP A 325 1.13 4.90 -40.99
N LEU A 326 1.32 3.64 -40.58
CA LEU A 326 1.22 2.48 -41.46
C LEU A 326 -0.19 2.27 -42.02
N GLU A 327 -1.21 2.63 -41.23
CA GLU A 327 -2.62 2.49 -41.60
C GLU A 327 -3.19 3.77 -42.23
N GLU A 328 -2.37 4.80 -42.39
CA GLU A 328 -2.71 6.10 -42.96
C GLU A 328 -3.91 6.77 -42.24
N VAL A 329 -3.96 6.66 -40.91
CA VAL A 329 -5.00 7.27 -40.06
C VAL A 329 -4.43 8.37 -39.18
N LYS A 330 -5.29 9.31 -38.77
CA LYS A 330 -4.90 10.37 -37.84
C LYS A 330 -4.52 9.78 -36.47
N HIS A 331 -3.47 10.32 -35.88
CA HIS A 331 -3.07 9.98 -34.52
C HIS A 331 -4.15 10.42 -33.52
N PRO A 332 -4.61 9.52 -32.62
CA PRO A 332 -5.56 9.88 -31.57
C PRO A 332 -4.91 10.76 -30.50
N ASN A 333 -5.72 11.37 -29.65
CA ASN A 333 -5.24 11.80 -28.34
C ASN A 333 -5.02 10.57 -27.46
N ILE A 334 -3.87 10.47 -26.80
CA ILE A 334 -3.55 9.36 -25.90
C ILE A 334 -4.07 9.70 -24.51
N VAL A 335 -4.82 8.77 -23.92
CA VAL A 335 -5.30 8.85 -22.53
C VAL A 335 -4.65 7.75 -21.71
N SER A 336 -4.18 8.07 -20.48
CA SER A 336 -3.73 7.06 -19.51
C SER A 336 -4.38 7.27 -18.15
N GLU A 337 -4.69 6.18 -17.46
CA GLU A 337 -5.32 6.15 -16.14
C GLU A 337 -4.32 5.68 -15.06
N SER A 338 -3.15 6.33 -14.99
CA SER A 338 -1.97 5.84 -14.22
C SER A 338 -2.05 6.08 -12.70
N GLY A 339 -3.19 5.79 -12.05
CA GLY A 339 -3.43 6.21 -10.66
C GLY A 339 -2.47 5.67 -9.61
N ARG A 340 -2.05 4.39 -9.71
CA ARG A 340 -1.05 3.79 -8.79
C ARG A 340 0.29 4.52 -8.87
N ALA A 341 0.71 4.87 -10.07
CA ALA A 341 1.98 5.56 -10.30
C ALA A 341 1.99 6.98 -9.71
N ILE A 342 0.84 7.66 -9.76
CA ILE A 342 0.66 8.99 -9.17
C ILE A 342 0.70 8.95 -7.64
N THR A 343 0.09 7.93 -7.03
CA THR A 343 -0.19 7.94 -5.59
C THR A 343 0.69 7.04 -4.74
N ALA A 344 1.46 6.09 -5.28
CA ALA A 344 2.20 5.16 -4.40
C ALA A 344 3.18 5.89 -3.47
N HIS A 345 4.06 6.74 -4.01
CA HIS A 345 5.17 7.37 -3.27
C HIS A 345 4.76 8.50 -2.32
N HIS A 346 3.58 9.10 -2.46
CA HIS A 346 3.23 10.29 -1.66
C HIS A 346 2.95 9.99 -0.18
N SER A 347 2.84 8.73 0.23
CA SER A 347 2.35 8.36 1.56
C SER A 347 3.18 7.25 2.21
N LEU A 348 3.38 7.38 3.52
CA LEU A 348 3.86 6.32 4.41
C LEU A 348 3.03 6.22 5.69
N VAL A 349 2.99 5.02 6.26
CA VAL A 349 2.47 4.79 7.61
C VAL A 349 3.65 4.79 8.57
N VAL A 350 3.57 5.60 9.62
CA VAL A 350 4.55 5.66 10.70
C VAL A 350 3.97 5.04 11.96
N THR A 351 4.74 4.16 12.60
CA THR A 351 4.36 3.57 13.88
C THR A 351 5.58 3.36 14.77
N ASN A 352 5.34 3.28 16.08
CA ASN A 352 6.34 2.92 17.06
C ASN A 352 6.32 1.41 17.34
N VAL A 353 7.50 0.83 17.54
CA VAL A 353 7.62 -0.48 18.18
C VAL A 353 7.39 -0.32 19.68
N VAL A 354 6.34 -0.96 20.20
CA VAL A 354 5.92 -0.88 21.61
C VAL A 354 6.40 -2.04 22.46
N GLY A 355 6.90 -3.10 21.84
CA GLY A 355 7.40 -4.26 22.56
C GLY A 355 8.18 -5.22 21.68
N GLU A 356 8.83 -6.17 22.33
CA GLU A 356 9.59 -7.24 21.72
C GLU A 356 9.15 -8.56 22.37
N VAL A 357 8.75 -9.52 21.53
CA VAL A 357 8.55 -10.91 21.92
C VAL A 357 9.77 -11.68 21.45
N ASN A 358 10.65 -12.01 22.40
CA ASN A 358 11.86 -12.78 22.13
C ASN A 358 11.73 -14.14 22.84
N PRO A 359 11.70 -15.26 22.09
CA PRO A 359 11.53 -16.60 22.67
C PRO A 359 12.56 -16.96 23.74
N GLY A 360 13.79 -16.43 23.62
CA GLY A 360 14.90 -16.70 24.53
C GLY A 360 15.13 -15.65 25.62
N ALA A 361 14.33 -14.59 25.70
CA ALA A 361 14.56 -13.50 26.66
C ALA A 361 14.15 -13.84 28.11
N THR A 362 13.30 -14.84 28.32
CA THR A 362 12.86 -15.21 29.67
C THR A 362 13.91 -16.12 30.30
N GLU A 363 14.54 -15.65 31.37
CA GLU A 363 15.45 -16.46 32.17
C GLU A 363 14.69 -17.20 33.29
N PHE A 364 14.99 -18.49 33.46
CA PHE A 364 14.55 -19.30 34.59
C PHE A 364 15.74 -20.05 35.18
N ASP A 365 15.77 -20.22 36.50
CA ASP A 365 16.83 -20.99 37.14
C ASP A 365 16.73 -22.47 36.72
N PHE A 366 17.71 -22.88 35.93
CA PHE A 366 17.87 -24.26 35.51
C PHE A 366 18.98 -24.93 36.32
N SER A 367 19.24 -24.59 37.58
CA SER A 367 20.10 -25.40 38.43
C SER A 367 19.56 -26.85 38.58
N ALA A 368 20.45 -27.82 38.73
CA ALA A 368 20.07 -29.22 38.92
C ALA A 368 19.34 -29.40 40.25
N GLU A 369 18.20 -30.10 40.24
CA GLU A 369 17.44 -30.42 41.44
C GLU A 369 17.40 -31.92 41.72
N GLU A 370 17.34 -32.31 42.99
CA GLU A 370 17.25 -33.71 43.38
C GLU A 370 15.88 -34.28 42.95
N GLY A 371 15.91 -35.36 42.17
CA GLY A 371 14.71 -36.02 41.65
C GLY A 371 14.14 -35.39 40.36
N GLU A 372 14.86 -34.49 39.69
CA GLU A 372 14.45 -33.99 38.38
C GLU A 372 14.38 -35.12 37.33
N HIS A 373 13.42 -35.02 36.41
CA HIS A 373 13.26 -36.01 35.36
C HIS A 373 14.49 -36.05 34.43
N VAL A 374 14.85 -37.25 33.95
CA VAL A 374 16.03 -37.48 33.09
C VAL A 374 16.08 -36.58 31.85
N LEU A 375 14.92 -36.20 31.29
CA LEU A 375 14.84 -35.27 30.16
C LEU A 375 15.41 -33.89 30.49
N VAL A 376 15.25 -33.41 31.73
CA VAL A 376 15.81 -32.12 32.18
C VAL A 376 17.33 -32.23 32.26
N SER A 377 17.84 -33.32 32.84
CA SER A 377 19.28 -33.57 32.96
C SER A 377 19.94 -33.75 31.59
N ASN A 378 19.34 -34.54 30.69
CA ASN A 378 19.84 -34.72 29.32
C ASN A 378 19.87 -33.39 28.55
N MET A 379 18.81 -32.57 28.66
CA MET A 379 18.79 -31.24 28.04
C MET A 379 19.88 -30.33 28.64
N ARG A 380 20.11 -30.40 29.96
CA ARG A 380 21.15 -29.64 30.67
C ARG A 380 22.56 -29.99 30.22
N GLU A 381 22.82 -31.25 29.91
CA GLU A 381 24.13 -31.68 29.39
C GLU A 381 24.50 -30.97 28.08
N LEU A 382 23.50 -30.67 27.22
CA LEU A 382 23.71 -29.95 25.97
C LEU A 382 24.23 -28.52 26.19
N VAL A 383 24.04 -27.89 27.35
CA VAL A 383 24.58 -26.55 27.64
C VAL A 383 26.10 -26.52 27.52
N ASN A 384 26.78 -27.56 28.01
CA ASN A 384 28.25 -27.65 27.99
C ASN A 384 28.77 -28.45 26.79
N GLY A 385 27.89 -28.94 25.91
CA GLY A 385 28.23 -29.79 24.76
C GLY A 385 28.84 -29.04 23.57
N HIS A 386 29.75 -28.10 23.81
CA HIS A 386 30.37 -27.30 22.74
C HIS A 386 31.29 -28.10 21.81
N ASP A 387 31.77 -29.26 22.28
CA ASP A 387 32.59 -30.19 21.48
C ASP A 387 31.75 -31.05 20.52
N ILE A 388 30.42 -31.04 20.66
CA ILE A 388 29.48 -31.76 19.79
C ILE A 388 29.28 -30.96 18.51
N HIS A 389 29.15 -31.66 17.37
CA HIS A 389 28.85 -31.00 16.11
C HIS A 389 27.54 -30.19 16.21
N PRO A 390 27.47 -28.93 15.72
CA PRO A 390 26.31 -28.05 15.89
C PRO A 390 24.97 -28.69 15.47
N GLN A 391 24.95 -29.41 14.35
CA GLN A 391 23.78 -30.14 13.86
C GLN A 391 23.31 -31.23 14.83
N GLU A 392 24.24 -32.01 15.39
CA GLU A 392 23.92 -33.09 16.33
C GLU A 392 23.35 -32.51 17.62
N ARG A 393 24.00 -31.45 18.15
CA ARG A 393 23.52 -30.72 19.32
C ARG A 393 22.12 -30.12 19.12
N TYR A 394 21.83 -29.60 17.92
CA TYR A 394 20.49 -29.12 17.55
C TYR A 394 19.46 -30.26 17.51
N ASN A 395 19.79 -31.36 16.83
CA ASN A 395 18.90 -32.52 16.71
C ASN A 395 18.53 -33.09 18.08
N ASP A 396 19.51 -33.22 18.98
CA ASP A 396 19.28 -33.68 20.35
C ASP A 396 18.39 -32.71 21.14
N ALA A 397 18.68 -31.41 21.05
CA ALA A 397 17.85 -30.38 21.70
C ALA A 397 16.40 -30.42 21.19
N ALA A 398 16.18 -30.51 19.88
CA ALA A 398 14.85 -30.62 19.29
C ALA A 398 14.12 -31.90 19.73
N ALA A 399 14.81 -33.05 19.73
CA ALA A 399 14.25 -34.32 20.16
C ALA A 399 13.88 -34.32 21.66
N TYR A 400 14.72 -33.76 22.52
CA TYR A 400 14.44 -33.64 23.95
C TYR A 400 13.29 -32.67 24.22
N LYS A 401 13.23 -31.53 23.52
CA LYS A 401 12.12 -30.58 23.60
C LYS A 401 10.79 -31.23 23.23
N GLN A 402 10.75 -31.98 22.12
CA GLN A 402 9.55 -32.70 21.69
C GLN A 402 9.13 -33.76 22.71
N SER A 403 10.10 -34.56 23.19
CA SER A 403 9.85 -35.60 24.20
C SER A 403 9.33 -35.02 25.51
N ALA A 404 9.86 -33.87 25.93
CA ALA A 404 9.42 -33.14 27.11
C ALA A 404 7.98 -32.64 26.96
N TYR A 405 7.63 -32.11 25.80
CA TYR A 405 6.27 -31.64 25.55
C TYR A 405 5.25 -32.79 25.60
N GLU A 406 5.57 -33.96 25.03
CA GLU A 406 4.73 -35.15 25.14
C GLU A 406 4.63 -35.67 26.59
N ALA A 407 5.75 -35.69 27.32
CA ALA A 407 5.75 -36.07 28.73
C ALA A 407 4.91 -35.12 29.59
N PHE A 408 4.95 -33.81 29.32
CA PHE A 408 4.12 -32.81 30.00
C PHE A 408 2.63 -33.01 29.71
N LYS A 409 2.24 -33.28 28.46
CA LYS A 409 0.84 -33.60 28.11
C LYS A 409 0.30 -34.81 28.87
N LEU A 410 1.16 -35.78 29.18
CA LEU A 410 0.83 -36.98 29.94
C LEU A 410 0.90 -36.78 31.46
N GLY A 411 1.24 -35.58 31.94
CA GLY A 411 1.37 -35.26 33.37
C GLY A 411 2.63 -35.84 34.03
N ILE A 412 3.63 -36.23 33.24
CA ILE A 412 4.89 -36.80 33.72
C ILE A 412 5.85 -35.70 34.19
N LEU A 413 5.92 -34.59 33.45
CA LEU A 413 6.74 -33.43 33.82
C LEU A 413 5.92 -32.37 34.55
N SER A 414 6.54 -31.75 35.54
CA SER A 414 6.01 -30.55 36.18
C SER A 414 6.19 -29.30 35.31
N ILE A 415 5.42 -28.26 35.59
CA ILE A 415 5.58 -26.95 34.93
C ILE A 415 6.96 -26.33 35.17
N ARG A 416 7.60 -26.63 36.32
CA ARG A 416 8.96 -26.15 36.63
C ARG A 416 10.01 -26.85 35.78
N GLU A 417 9.87 -28.17 35.59
CA GLU A 417 10.78 -28.93 34.72
C GLU A 417 10.63 -28.51 33.26
N MET A 418 9.41 -28.24 32.80
CA MET A 418 9.18 -27.64 31.48
C MET A 418 9.84 -26.26 31.37
N ALA A 419 9.71 -25.40 32.38
CA ALA A 419 10.38 -24.09 32.36
C ALA A 419 11.91 -24.21 32.25
N LYS A 420 12.53 -25.19 32.94
CA LYS A 420 13.97 -25.48 32.79
C LYS A 420 14.32 -25.94 31.38
N ILE A 421 13.58 -26.90 30.84
CA ILE A 421 13.81 -27.44 29.49
C ILE A 421 13.67 -26.34 28.44
N ASP A 422 12.64 -25.50 28.54
CA ASP A 422 12.39 -24.39 27.61
C ASP A 422 13.53 -23.37 27.65
N THR A 423 13.97 -23.00 28.86
CA THR A 423 15.07 -22.05 29.05
C THR A 423 16.39 -22.59 28.48
N ILE A 424 16.70 -23.86 28.76
CA ILE A 424 17.91 -24.50 28.25
C ILE A 424 17.86 -24.63 26.73
N TYR A 425 16.72 -25.05 26.18
CA TYR A 425 16.52 -25.22 24.74
C TYR A 425 16.88 -23.93 23.99
N TRP A 426 16.25 -22.80 24.35
CA TRP A 426 16.51 -21.53 23.69
C TRP A 426 17.96 -21.08 23.84
N ARG A 427 18.57 -21.29 25.01
CA ARG A 427 19.98 -20.99 25.24
C ARG A 427 20.91 -21.84 24.37
N VAL A 428 20.65 -23.14 24.25
CA VAL A 428 21.42 -24.04 23.39
C VAL A 428 21.30 -23.61 21.92
N LEU A 429 20.10 -23.26 21.46
CA LEU A 429 19.89 -22.78 20.09
C LEU A 429 20.63 -21.47 19.84
N THR A 430 20.57 -20.50 20.76
CA THR A 430 21.32 -19.23 20.65
C THR A 430 22.83 -19.48 20.63
N ASP A 431 23.34 -20.36 21.50
CA ASP A 431 24.76 -20.72 21.54
C ASP A 431 25.21 -21.41 20.26
N ILE A 432 24.37 -22.30 19.69
CA ILE A 432 24.63 -22.94 18.39
C ILE A 432 24.73 -21.85 17.32
N HIS A 433 23.72 -20.99 17.19
CA HIS A 433 23.67 -19.94 16.17
C HIS A 433 24.90 -19.02 16.20
N HIS A 434 25.32 -18.57 17.38
CA HIS A 434 26.53 -17.74 17.54
C HIS A 434 27.83 -18.46 17.17
N GLY A 435 27.87 -19.78 17.29
CA GLY A 435 29.03 -20.62 16.98
C GLY A 435 29.14 -21.08 15.53
N LEU A 436 28.12 -20.85 14.68
CA LEU A 436 28.11 -21.34 13.30
C LEU A 436 29.07 -20.55 12.39
N ASP A 437 29.92 -21.29 11.67
CA ASP A 437 30.71 -20.78 10.55
C ASP A 437 29.92 -20.77 9.23
N SER A 438 30.52 -20.26 8.15
CA SER A 438 29.84 -20.11 6.86
C SER A 438 29.48 -21.42 6.15
N GLU A 439 30.15 -22.53 6.46
CA GLU A 439 29.85 -23.85 5.86
C GLU A 439 28.71 -24.53 6.61
N THR A 440 28.74 -24.49 7.95
CA THR A 440 27.69 -25.07 8.81
C THR A 440 26.37 -24.32 8.73
N ARG A 441 26.37 -23.01 8.43
CA ARG A 441 25.15 -22.22 8.16
C ARG A 441 24.37 -22.66 6.92
N GLN A 442 24.99 -23.38 5.99
CA GLN A 442 24.33 -23.86 4.77
C GLN A 442 23.57 -25.19 4.99
N ILE A 443 23.64 -25.75 6.20
CA ILE A 443 22.83 -26.91 6.55
C ILE A 443 21.41 -26.41 6.82
N GLN A 444 20.43 -26.96 6.10
CA GLN A 444 19.05 -26.45 6.06
C GLN A 444 18.44 -26.23 7.46
N GLU A 445 18.59 -27.19 8.38
CA GLU A 445 18.02 -27.08 9.72
C GLU A 445 18.68 -25.99 10.58
N LEU A 446 19.93 -25.62 10.29
CA LEU A 446 20.67 -24.56 10.98
C LEU A 446 20.48 -23.20 10.30
N GLU A 447 20.10 -23.18 9.03
CA GLU A 447 19.68 -21.98 8.30
C GLU A 447 18.36 -21.45 8.88
N GLU A 448 17.38 -22.33 9.12
CA GLU A 448 16.08 -21.99 9.73
C GLU A 448 16.18 -21.55 11.21
N LEU A 449 17.35 -21.76 11.83
CA LEU A 449 17.60 -21.38 13.23
C LEU A 449 17.57 -19.86 13.42
N GLU A 450 18.05 -19.11 12.42
CA GLU A 450 18.05 -17.64 12.45
C GLU A 450 16.62 -17.09 12.51
N ASP A 451 15.69 -17.68 11.75
CA ASP A 451 14.28 -17.32 11.77
C ASP A 451 13.58 -17.80 13.05
N THR A 452 13.95 -18.97 13.56
CA THR A 452 13.41 -19.52 14.82
C THR A 452 13.80 -18.67 16.05
N LEU A 453 15.00 -18.08 16.00
CA LEU A 453 15.52 -17.17 17.04
C LEU A 453 15.15 -15.71 16.79
N ALA A 454 14.56 -15.37 15.64
CA ALA A 454 14.20 -14.00 15.31
C ALA A 454 13.20 -13.44 16.33
N SER A 455 13.46 -12.22 16.77
CA SER A 455 12.57 -11.55 17.72
C SER A 455 11.36 -11.00 16.98
N GLN A 456 10.22 -10.93 17.64
CA GLN A 456 9.03 -10.33 17.06
C GLN A 456 8.81 -8.94 17.66
N TYR A 457 8.95 -7.91 16.84
CA TYR A 457 8.66 -6.53 17.23
C TYR A 457 7.16 -6.26 17.10
N LEU A 458 6.56 -5.80 18.20
CA LEU A 458 5.15 -5.42 18.25
C LEU A 458 5.02 -3.95 17.85
N ALA A 459 4.43 -3.69 16.68
CA ALA A 459 4.20 -2.34 16.18
C ALA A 459 2.78 -1.87 16.56
N ASN A 460 2.66 -0.65 17.08
CA ASN A 460 1.37 -0.04 17.43
C ASN A 460 0.60 0.33 16.16
N MET A 461 0.04 -0.64 15.45
CA MET A 461 -0.72 -0.47 14.22
C MET A 461 -1.69 -1.64 14.02
N SER A 462 -2.47 -1.61 12.95
CA SER A 462 -3.27 -2.74 12.46
C SER A 462 -2.90 -2.96 11.00
N ILE A 463 -2.40 -4.15 10.65
CA ILE A 463 -2.05 -4.53 9.28
C ILE A 463 -3.30 -4.57 8.41
N PHE A 464 -4.43 -5.01 8.94
CA PHE A 464 -5.72 -5.01 8.24
C PHE A 464 -6.20 -3.60 7.87
N GLN A 465 -5.81 -2.59 8.65
CA GLN A 465 -6.18 -1.19 8.40
C GLN A 465 -5.16 -0.47 7.50
N SER A 466 -3.87 -0.78 7.64
CA SER A 466 -2.77 0.03 7.07
C SER A 466 -1.98 -0.66 5.95
N ALA A 467 -2.11 -1.98 5.80
CA ALA A 467 -1.39 -2.80 4.83
C ALA A 467 -2.30 -3.90 4.25
N ALA A 468 -3.53 -3.53 3.89
CA ALA A 468 -4.56 -4.47 3.45
C ALA A 468 -4.13 -5.30 2.23
N ASP A 469 -3.36 -4.73 1.29
CA ASP A 469 -2.85 -5.48 0.14
C ASP A 469 -1.78 -6.52 0.53
N THR A 470 -0.97 -6.23 1.57
CA THR A 470 0.00 -7.20 2.09
C THR A 470 -0.74 -8.42 2.63
N TRP A 471 -1.80 -8.22 3.39
CA TRP A 471 -2.64 -9.30 3.89
C TRP A 471 -3.41 -10.03 2.78
N ALA A 472 -4.11 -9.28 1.90
CA ALA A 472 -5.05 -9.87 0.95
C ALA A 472 -4.38 -10.57 -0.24
N ILE A 473 -3.25 -10.03 -0.73
CA ILE A 473 -2.61 -10.49 -1.96
C ILE A 473 -1.09 -10.64 -1.84
N GLY A 474 -0.51 -10.54 -0.63
CA GLY A 474 0.93 -10.68 -0.40
C GLY A 474 1.74 -9.58 -1.07
N GLN A 475 1.19 -8.36 -1.18
CA GLN A 475 1.93 -7.20 -1.72
C GLN A 475 3.11 -6.85 -0.82
N LEU A 476 4.27 -6.59 -1.42
CA LEU A 476 5.44 -6.11 -0.69
C LEU A 476 5.35 -4.60 -0.51
N LEU A 477 5.66 -4.13 0.70
CA LEU A 477 5.81 -2.73 1.06
C LEU A 477 7.18 -2.56 1.74
N PRO A 478 7.98 -1.55 1.38
CA PRO A 478 9.23 -1.28 2.09
C PRO A 478 8.96 -0.88 3.53
N ILE A 479 9.63 -1.57 4.47
CA ILE A 479 9.58 -1.25 5.89
C ILE A 479 10.99 -0.97 6.38
N VAL A 480 11.18 0.20 6.98
CA VAL A 480 12.50 0.73 7.32
C VAL A 480 12.46 1.52 8.62
N PRO A 481 13.52 1.51 9.44
CA PRO A 481 13.69 2.51 10.50
C PRO A 481 13.72 3.91 9.89
N LEU A 482 13.04 4.87 10.53
CA LEU A 482 13.05 6.26 10.04
C LEU A 482 14.32 7.03 10.43
N THR A 483 15.04 6.53 11.43
CA THR A 483 16.27 7.11 12.00
C THR A 483 17.27 6.01 12.34
N ARG A 484 18.46 6.39 12.82
CA ARG A 484 19.55 5.48 13.24
C ARG A 484 20.14 4.62 12.11
N LEU A 485 19.89 4.92 10.84
CA LEU A 485 20.41 4.13 9.71
C LEU A 485 21.95 4.21 9.56
N HIS A 486 22.60 5.15 10.25
CA HIS A 486 24.05 5.21 10.39
C HIS A 486 24.60 4.22 11.44
N GLU A 487 23.73 3.55 12.20
CA GLU A 487 24.07 2.50 13.15
C GLU A 487 23.83 1.13 12.52
N LYS A 488 24.65 0.13 12.87
CA LYS A 488 24.46 -1.23 12.38
C LYS A 488 23.25 -1.88 13.05
N PRO A 489 22.29 -2.46 12.32
CA PRO A 489 21.23 -3.25 12.91
C PRO A 489 21.81 -4.49 13.60
N GLU A 490 21.36 -4.76 14.83
CA GLU A 490 21.95 -5.81 15.69
C GLU A 490 21.09 -7.06 15.80
N VAL A 491 19.83 -7.03 15.39
CA VAL A 491 18.87 -8.14 15.56
C VAL A 491 18.07 -8.37 14.28
N ARG A 492 17.71 -9.62 14.01
CA ARG A 492 16.71 -9.95 12.98
C ARG A 492 15.34 -10.10 13.60
N ILE A 493 14.36 -9.51 12.94
CA ILE A 493 13.01 -9.44 13.47
C ILE A 493 11.93 -9.75 12.43
N SER A 494 10.79 -10.19 12.94
CA SER A 494 9.49 -10.05 12.27
C SER A 494 8.68 -8.97 12.97
N ILE A 495 7.75 -8.35 12.24
CA ILE A 495 6.84 -7.33 12.73
C ILE A 495 5.46 -7.97 12.87
N ALA A 496 4.92 -7.90 14.08
CA ALA A 496 3.52 -8.17 14.36
C ALA A 496 2.83 -6.88 14.77
N ASP A 497 1.56 -6.77 14.45
CA ASP A 497 0.72 -5.67 14.87
C ASP A 497 0.14 -5.91 16.28
N ILE A 498 -0.72 -5.02 16.78
CA ILE A 498 -1.35 -5.16 18.11
C ILE A 498 -2.72 -5.84 18.07
N THR A 499 -3.10 -6.44 16.94
CA THR A 499 -4.33 -7.20 16.85
C THR A 499 -4.21 -8.54 17.58
N CYS A 500 -5.35 -9.16 17.88
CA CYS A 500 -5.37 -10.50 18.48
C CYS A 500 -5.33 -11.61 17.43
N ASP A 501 -5.24 -11.24 16.14
CA ASP A 501 -5.23 -12.19 15.03
C ASP A 501 -3.78 -12.58 14.71
N SER A 502 -3.56 -13.88 14.49
CA SER A 502 -2.23 -14.38 14.12
C SER A 502 -1.77 -13.92 12.74
N ASP A 503 -2.72 -13.56 11.87
CA ASP A 503 -2.46 -13.01 10.53
C ASP A 503 -2.03 -11.54 10.57
N GLY A 504 -2.11 -10.88 11.74
CA GLY A 504 -1.57 -9.54 12.02
C GLY A 504 -0.04 -9.52 12.05
N LYS A 505 0.62 -10.05 11.01
CA LYS A 505 2.07 -10.15 10.88
C LYS A 505 2.52 -9.85 9.46
N ILE A 506 3.65 -9.15 9.32
CA ILE A 506 4.30 -8.98 8.02
C ILE A 506 5.17 -10.22 7.77
N GLY A 507 4.84 -10.97 6.73
CA GLY A 507 5.48 -12.25 6.42
C GLY A 507 6.65 -12.16 5.43
N LYS A 508 6.85 -11.04 4.74
CA LYS A 508 7.93 -10.89 3.74
C LYS A 508 8.49 -9.46 3.75
N TYR A 509 9.80 -9.36 3.68
CA TYR A 509 10.56 -8.11 3.74
C TYR A 509 11.52 -7.98 2.56
N ILE A 510 11.82 -6.74 2.20
CA ILE A 510 12.84 -6.42 1.20
C ILE A 510 14.18 -6.32 1.92
N GLU A 511 15.12 -7.20 1.57
CA GLU A 511 16.48 -7.22 2.13
C GLU A 511 17.49 -7.31 0.99
N GLY A 512 18.14 -6.19 0.68
CA GLY A 512 19.02 -6.07 -0.46
C GLY A 512 18.28 -6.43 -1.76
N ASN A 513 18.78 -7.41 -2.49
CA ASN A 513 18.16 -7.88 -3.74
C ASN A 513 17.24 -9.10 -3.54
N SER A 514 16.98 -9.48 -2.29
CA SER A 514 16.23 -10.67 -1.92
C SER A 514 14.97 -10.32 -1.11
N ILE A 515 14.05 -11.27 -1.09
CA ILE A 515 12.89 -11.24 -0.21
C ILE A 515 13.18 -12.21 0.94
N SER A 516 13.07 -11.72 2.17
CA SER A 516 13.34 -12.49 3.40
C SER A 516 12.09 -12.59 4.28
N ASP A 517 12.04 -13.60 5.14
CA ASP A 517 10.96 -13.77 6.14
C ASP A 517 11.16 -12.90 7.39
N ASN A 518 12.37 -12.38 7.59
CA ASN A 518 12.74 -11.49 8.68
C ASN A 518 13.64 -10.36 8.15
N ILE A 519 13.68 -9.23 8.84
CA ILE A 519 14.51 -8.07 8.46
C ILE A 519 15.48 -7.68 9.58
N PRO A 520 16.74 -7.34 9.28
CA PRO A 520 17.63 -6.76 10.27
C PRO A 520 17.11 -5.39 10.74
N MET A 521 17.07 -5.18 12.05
CA MET A 521 16.63 -3.95 12.71
C MET A 521 17.53 -3.63 13.90
N HIS A 522 17.44 -2.41 14.40
CA HIS A 522 18.18 -2.01 15.59
C HIS A 522 17.54 -2.59 16.86
N ARG A 523 18.35 -2.88 17.87
CA ARG A 523 17.87 -3.24 19.20
C ARG A 523 17.12 -2.05 19.82
N LEU A 524 16.01 -2.35 20.49
CA LEU A 524 15.23 -1.37 21.24
C LEU A 524 16.02 -0.84 22.45
N ARG A 525 16.00 0.48 22.65
CA ARG A 525 16.62 1.15 23.80
C ARG A 525 15.54 1.62 24.76
N LYS A 526 15.71 1.32 26.06
CA LYS A 526 14.70 1.64 27.07
C LYS A 526 14.49 3.16 27.16
N GLY A 527 13.24 3.59 26.98
CA GLY A 527 12.85 5.00 27.06
C GLY A 527 13.08 5.81 25.79
N GLU A 528 13.56 5.18 24.71
CA GLU A 528 13.68 5.79 23.38
C GLU A 528 12.56 5.25 22.48
N SER A 529 11.92 6.14 21.72
CA SER A 529 10.97 5.74 20.67
C SER A 529 11.74 5.13 19.51
N TYR A 530 11.20 4.06 18.93
CA TYR A 530 11.77 3.43 17.74
C TYR A 530 10.74 3.45 16.59
N PRO A 531 10.65 4.57 15.86
CA PRO A 531 9.70 4.73 14.79
C PRO A 531 10.16 4.00 13.53
N ILE A 532 9.26 3.22 12.96
CA ILE A 532 9.41 2.55 11.68
C ILE A 532 8.41 3.13 10.68
N GLY A 533 8.82 3.20 9.41
CA GLY A 533 8.00 3.64 8.31
C GLY A 533 7.68 2.48 7.38
N MET A 534 6.42 2.38 6.98
CA MET A 534 5.96 1.52 5.89
C MET A 534 5.61 2.39 4.69
N PHE A 535 6.41 2.30 3.65
CA PHE A 535 6.41 3.20 2.50
C PHE A 535 5.53 2.67 1.37
N LEU A 536 5.27 3.53 0.38
CA LEU A 536 4.52 3.21 -0.84
C LEU A 536 3.06 2.82 -0.55
N THR A 537 2.47 3.39 0.51
CA THR A 537 1.13 3.05 0.99
C THR A 537 0.02 3.89 0.35
N GLY A 538 0.37 4.90 -0.47
CA GLY A 538 -0.62 5.88 -0.93
C GLY A 538 -1.60 5.37 -1.99
N ALA A 539 -1.37 4.17 -2.55
CA ALA A 539 -2.28 3.53 -3.50
C ALA A 539 -3.00 2.34 -2.85
N TYR A 540 -4.34 2.33 -2.94
CA TYR A 540 -5.28 1.30 -2.47
C TYR A 540 -5.37 1.06 -0.95
N GLN A 541 -4.31 1.31 -0.16
CA GLN A 541 -4.30 0.93 1.27
C GLN A 541 -5.39 1.63 2.08
N ASP A 542 -5.54 2.95 1.90
CA ASP A 542 -6.54 3.79 2.58
C ASP A 542 -8.00 3.37 2.36
N VAL A 543 -8.24 2.77 1.19
CA VAL A 543 -9.57 2.41 0.68
C VAL A 543 -9.95 1.00 1.11
N MET A 544 -8.96 0.11 1.17
CA MET A 544 -9.14 -1.29 1.50
C MET A 544 -9.02 -1.60 3.00
N GLY A 545 -8.49 -0.67 3.79
CA GLY A 545 -8.34 -0.85 5.23
C GLY A 545 -9.66 -1.19 5.93
N ASP A 546 -9.66 -2.26 6.72
CA ASP A 546 -10.78 -2.70 7.54
C ASP A 546 -10.56 -2.35 9.02
N MET A 547 -11.67 -2.20 9.77
CA MET A 547 -11.67 -1.94 11.21
C MET A 547 -11.59 -3.24 12.02
N HIS A 548 -10.69 -4.16 11.65
CA HIS A 548 -10.46 -5.39 12.39
C HIS A 548 -10.09 -5.05 13.85
N ASN A 549 -10.68 -5.77 14.82
CA ASN A 549 -10.59 -5.45 16.25
C ASN A 549 -11.04 -4.03 16.65
N LEU A 550 -11.83 -3.36 15.80
CA LEU A 550 -12.28 -1.98 15.98
C LEU A 550 -11.13 -0.96 16.00
N PHE A 551 -9.98 -1.28 15.42
CA PHE A 551 -8.95 -0.29 15.12
C PHE A 551 -9.39 0.55 13.92
N GLY A 552 -9.60 1.84 14.14
CA GLY A 552 -10.12 2.73 13.11
C GLY A 552 -9.01 3.36 12.26
N ARG A 553 -9.40 4.31 11.39
CA ARG A 553 -8.44 5.05 10.57
C ARG A 553 -7.41 5.80 11.42
N LEU A 554 -6.20 5.89 10.89
CA LEU A 554 -5.08 6.61 11.50
C LEU A 554 -5.29 8.12 11.40
N THR A 555 -4.61 8.87 12.26
CA THR A 555 -4.46 10.32 12.06
C THR A 555 -3.60 10.55 10.83
N GLU A 556 -4.01 11.47 9.96
CA GLU A 556 -3.30 11.83 8.73
C GLU A 556 -2.67 13.22 8.87
N VAL A 557 -1.45 13.37 8.37
CA VAL A 557 -0.68 14.62 8.42
C VAL A 557 -0.17 14.95 7.03
N HIS A 558 -0.54 16.13 6.53
CA HIS A 558 -0.14 16.62 5.21
C HIS A 558 1.05 17.54 5.35
N ILE A 559 2.12 17.22 4.64
CA ILE A 559 3.41 17.92 4.70
C ILE A 559 3.75 18.49 3.32
N PHE A 560 4.18 19.75 3.35
CA PHE A 560 4.72 20.47 2.20
C PHE A 560 6.10 21.02 2.52
N SER A 561 6.95 21.06 1.50
CA SER A 561 8.17 21.87 1.50
C SER A 561 7.83 23.36 1.51
N HIS A 562 8.66 24.15 2.17
CA HIS A 562 8.51 25.59 2.27
C HIS A 562 9.53 26.28 1.36
N ASP A 563 9.04 27.12 0.43
CA ASP A 563 9.86 27.97 -0.46
C ASP A 563 10.95 27.24 -1.28
N ASP A 564 10.81 25.93 -1.52
CA ASP A 564 11.88 25.09 -2.10
C ASP A 564 13.23 25.21 -1.33
N GLU A 565 13.21 25.62 -0.05
CA GLU A 565 14.42 25.75 0.76
C GLU A 565 14.81 24.38 1.37
N PRO A 566 16.10 23.99 1.33
CA PRO A 566 16.54 22.71 1.90
C PRO A 566 16.23 22.62 3.41
N GLY A 567 15.55 21.55 3.81
CA GLY A 567 15.14 21.28 5.20
C GLY A 567 13.88 22.02 5.64
N ALA A 568 13.37 22.98 4.88
CA ALA A 568 12.20 23.76 5.28
C ALA A 568 10.90 23.05 4.87
N PHE A 569 10.04 22.77 5.84
CA PHE A 569 8.71 22.20 5.61
C PHE A 569 7.69 22.79 6.60
N TYR A 570 6.42 22.49 6.37
CA TYR A 570 5.35 22.78 7.33
C TYR A 570 4.25 21.71 7.25
N ILE A 571 3.53 21.55 8.37
CA ILE A 571 2.30 20.75 8.41
C ILE A 571 1.14 21.64 7.95
N GLU A 572 0.56 21.32 6.79
CA GLU A 572 -0.57 22.08 6.24
C GLU A 572 -1.88 21.72 6.95
N GLU A 573 -2.17 20.43 7.07
CA GLU A 573 -3.42 19.92 7.61
C GLU A 573 -3.17 18.65 8.44
N ILE A 574 -3.95 18.52 9.52
CA ILE A 574 -4.01 17.32 10.35
C ILE A 574 -5.46 16.83 10.33
N VAL A 575 -5.67 15.64 9.77
CA VAL A 575 -6.98 14.99 9.76
C VAL A 575 -7.03 13.99 10.91
N PRO A 576 -7.85 14.19 11.95
CA PRO A 576 -7.89 13.29 13.10
C PRO A 576 -8.32 11.88 12.70
N GLY A 577 -7.61 10.88 13.23
CA GLY A 577 -7.99 9.49 13.09
C GLY A 577 -9.32 9.18 13.79
N HIS A 578 -9.84 7.97 13.57
CA HIS A 578 -11.08 7.55 14.22
C HIS A 578 -10.88 7.38 15.74
N SER A 579 -11.79 7.98 16.50
CA SER A 579 -11.93 7.69 17.92
C SER A 579 -12.63 6.34 18.14
N ALA A 580 -12.49 5.77 19.34
CA ALA A 580 -13.27 4.60 19.74
C ALA A 580 -14.78 4.84 19.61
N GLU A 581 -15.24 6.06 19.91
CA GLU A 581 -16.62 6.49 19.67
C GLU A 581 -17.01 6.38 18.20
N LYS A 582 -16.21 6.92 17.28
CA LYS A 582 -16.52 6.90 15.85
C LYS A 582 -16.62 5.48 15.29
N VAL A 583 -15.71 4.60 15.73
CA VAL A 583 -15.75 3.19 15.32
C VAL A 583 -16.98 2.48 15.89
N LEU A 584 -17.30 2.72 17.16
CA LEU A 584 -18.49 2.14 17.80
C LEU A 584 -19.80 2.62 17.15
N GLU A 585 -19.90 3.90 16.79
CA GLU A 585 -21.03 4.45 16.03
C GLU A 585 -21.18 3.77 14.66
N THR A 586 -20.06 3.53 13.97
CA THR A 586 -20.04 2.78 12.70
C THR A 586 -20.60 1.37 12.88
N MET A 587 -20.33 0.76 14.05
CA MET A 587 -20.90 -0.53 14.46
C MET A 587 -22.30 -0.43 15.09
N GLN A 588 -22.99 0.71 14.92
CA GLN A 588 -24.36 0.98 15.36
C GLN A 588 -24.56 1.09 16.87
N TYR A 589 -23.50 1.32 17.64
CA TYR A 589 -23.62 1.65 19.05
C TYR A 589 -23.97 3.12 19.27
N ASN A 590 -24.68 3.39 20.37
CA ASN A 590 -24.91 4.74 20.86
C ASN A 590 -24.00 4.99 22.07
N THR A 591 -22.93 5.73 21.84
CA THR A 591 -21.84 5.98 22.80
C THR A 591 -22.32 6.79 24.01
N ASP A 592 -23.20 7.77 23.78
CA ASP A 592 -23.91 8.50 24.83
C ASP A 592 -24.66 7.59 25.81
N TYR A 593 -25.34 6.57 25.29
CA TYR A 593 -26.06 5.59 26.09
C TYR A 593 -25.09 4.68 26.85
N MET A 594 -23.98 4.26 26.21
CA MET A 594 -22.94 3.47 26.86
C MET A 594 -22.33 4.20 28.06
N ALA A 595 -21.94 5.47 27.90
CA ALA A 595 -21.42 6.32 28.97
C ALA A 595 -22.41 6.43 30.14
N LYS A 596 -23.69 6.69 29.85
CA LYS A 596 -24.76 6.73 30.87
C LYS A 596 -24.91 5.42 31.63
N MET A 597 -24.78 4.28 30.96
CA MET A 597 -24.89 2.96 31.58
C MET A 597 -23.72 2.61 32.49
N VAL A 598 -22.50 2.96 32.09
CA VAL A 598 -21.30 2.82 32.94
C VAL A 598 -21.40 3.73 34.16
N LYS A 599 -21.73 5.01 33.98
CA LYS A 599 -21.94 5.97 35.06
C LYS A 599 -22.99 5.50 36.07
N LYS A 600 -24.13 4.99 35.60
CA LYS A 600 -25.18 4.43 36.46
C LYS A 600 -24.67 3.24 37.30
N SER A 601 -23.78 2.43 36.74
CA SER A 601 -23.15 1.29 37.44
C SER A 601 -22.16 1.76 38.51
N ILE A 602 -21.38 2.80 38.22
CA ILE A 602 -20.49 3.46 39.17
C ILE A 602 -21.29 4.07 40.34
N ASP A 603 -22.35 4.84 40.04
CA ASP A 603 -23.24 5.44 41.05
C ASP A 603 -23.85 4.39 41.99
N LYS A 604 -24.16 3.20 41.46
CA LYS A 604 -24.67 2.08 42.27
C LYS A 604 -23.62 1.58 43.27
N GLN A 605 -22.34 1.53 42.89
CA GLN A 605 -21.26 1.15 43.82
C GLN A 605 -21.00 2.24 44.88
N ILE A 606 -21.11 3.51 44.49
CA ILE A 606 -21.03 4.64 45.44
C ILE A 606 -22.14 4.53 46.50
N ARG A 607 -23.39 4.30 46.08
CA ARG A 607 -24.53 4.16 47.02
C ARG A 607 -24.38 2.98 47.98
N LYS A 608 -23.65 1.93 47.58
CA LYS A 608 -23.34 0.78 48.44
C LYS A 608 -22.18 1.04 49.41
N GLY A 609 -21.47 2.16 49.28
CA GLY A 609 -20.27 2.45 50.05
C GLY A 609 -19.03 1.68 49.63
N ALA A 610 -19.07 0.98 48.48
CA ALA A 610 -17.93 0.22 47.95
C ALA A 610 -16.95 1.09 47.15
N LEU A 611 -17.35 2.31 46.77
CA LEU A 611 -16.54 3.26 46.00
C LEU A 611 -16.75 4.68 46.52
N ALA A 612 -15.68 5.45 46.65
CA ALA A 612 -15.77 6.86 47.06
C ALA A 612 -16.37 7.73 45.93
N PRO A 613 -17.23 8.73 46.22
CA PRO A 613 -17.84 9.57 45.19
C PRO A 613 -16.84 10.26 44.26
N ARG A 614 -15.77 10.83 44.82
CA ARG A 614 -14.71 11.50 44.05
C ARG A 614 -13.99 10.53 43.09
N GLU A 615 -13.85 9.28 43.51
CA GLU A 615 -13.24 8.23 42.70
C GLU A 615 -14.17 7.82 41.55
N GLY A 616 -15.47 7.66 41.82
CA GLY A 616 -16.44 7.33 40.77
C GLY A 616 -16.61 8.41 39.70
N VAL A 617 -16.49 9.69 40.05
CA VAL A 617 -16.44 10.77 39.04
C VAL A 617 -15.22 10.57 38.13
N ARG A 618 -14.03 10.36 38.71
CA ARG A 618 -12.81 10.11 37.92
C ARG A 618 -12.93 8.89 36.99
N TRP A 619 -13.55 7.80 37.45
CA TRP A 619 -13.78 6.62 36.61
C TRP A 619 -14.77 6.89 35.45
N SER A 620 -15.77 7.74 35.68
CA SER A 620 -16.72 8.16 34.64
C SER A 620 -16.02 9.03 33.60
N ASP A 621 -15.28 10.05 34.04
CA ASP A 621 -14.50 10.94 33.17
C ASP A 621 -13.45 10.14 32.37
N PHE A 622 -12.81 9.16 33.01
CA PHE A 622 -11.87 8.27 32.34
C PHE A 622 -12.54 7.46 31.22
N TYR A 623 -13.71 6.87 31.47
CA TYR A 623 -14.45 6.11 30.46
C TYR A 623 -14.83 6.99 29.25
N GLU A 624 -15.34 8.20 29.49
CA GLU A 624 -15.66 9.17 28.44
C GLU A 624 -14.40 9.58 27.66
N SER A 625 -13.26 9.79 28.34
CA SER A 625 -11.97 10.08 27.68
C SER A 625 -11.41 8.92 26.85
N CYS A 626 -11.79 7.69 27.17
CA CYS A 626 -11.46 6.50 26.39
C CYS A 626 -12.33 6.42 25.13
N LEU A 627 -13.62 6.74 25.23
CA LEU A 627 -14.51 6.82 24.06
C LEU A 627 -14.05 7.89 23.06
N ALA A 628 -13.70 9.08 23.55
CA ALA A 628 -13.21 10.18 22.71
C ALA A 628 -11.78 9.96 22.17
N GLY A 629 -11.07 8.96 22.69
CA GLY A 629 -9.66 8.70 22.37
C GLY A 629 -9.44 7.89 21.10
N THR A 630 -8.19 7.87 20.64
CA THR A 630 -7.71 6.95 19.61
C THR A 630 -8.02 5.49 19.95
N THR A 631 -8.23 4.68 18.92
CA THR A 631 -8.38 3.22 19.04
C THR A 631 -7.06 2.50 19.32
N TYR A 632 -5.92 3.16 19.08
CA TYR A 632 -4.58 2.59 19.22
C TYR A 632 -4.02 2.76 20.64
N LEU A 633 -2.89 2.11 20.91
CA LEU A 633 -2.20 2.29 22.18
C LEU A 633 -1.67 3.71 22.27
N ARG A 634 -1.72 4.30 23.47
CA ARG A 634 -1.08 5.58 23.75
C ARG A 634 0.28 5.33 24.36
N ASP A 635 1.25 6.18 24.02
CA ASP A 635 2.52 6.24 24.75
C ASP A 635 2.23 6.58 26.22
N GLU A 636 3.04 6.07 27.16
CA GLU A 636 2.79 6.22 28.60
C GLU A 636 2.49 7.70 28.95
N ARG A 637 1.28 7.96 29.50
CA ARG A 637 0.89 9.30 29.95
C ARG A 637 1.90 9.74 31.01
N LYS A 638 2.67 10.79 30.72
CA LYS A 638 3.50 11.46 31.72
C LYS A 638 2.65 12.11 32.82
#